data_AF-A0A6L8U147-F1
#
_entry.id   AF-A0A6L8U147-F1
#
_cell.length_a   1.000
_cell.length_b   1.000
_cell.length_c   1.000
_cell.angle_alpha   90.00
_cell.angle_beta   90.00
_cell.angle_gamma   90.00
#
_symmetry.space_group_name_H-M   'P 1'
#
loop_
_entity.id
_entity.type
_entity.pdbx_description
1 polymer ?
#
loop_
_entity_poly.entity_id
_entity_poly.type
_entity_poly.pdbx_seq_one_letter_code
_entity_poly.pdbx_strand_id
1 'polypeptide(L)'
;MNRKIFTLFGLVILFVWSCGSNSPKAEMPENVVVQESDGSFSLHLEEAVCYSDAHHPESNTAEWNVVVSKPGTYKVWLSSATKDTTDLSYINSVRISLLDKHIEVDPAIDRVVRDSKEVSLPYYRADSYAGSFYFSEPGEYSIQVISEKVLPKEAMNNSRGESLDTRLVSVILTPLTR
;
A
#
# COMPACT_ATOMS: atom_id res chain seq x y z
N MET A 1 22.55 11.08 84.44
CA MET A 1 22.15 9.78 84.99
C MET A 1 21.02 9.22 84.13
N ASN A 2 21.33 8.17 83.38
CA ASN A 2 20.48 7.16 82.74
C ASN A 2 19.04 7.51 82.31
N ARG A 3 18.78 7.41 81.00
CA ARG A 3 17.87 6.39 80.44
C ARG A 3 18.00 6.30 78.93
N LYS A 4 18.53 5.17 78.46
CA LYS A 4 18.43 4.69 77.09
C LYS A 4 17.06 4.01 76.93
N ILE A 5 16.27 4.41 75.94
CA ILE A 5 15.02 3.75 75.52
C ILE A 5 15.06 3.80 73.98
N PHE A 6 15.50 2.73 73.31
CA PHE A 6 14.69 1.64 72.73
C PHE A 6 13.60 2.11 71.76
N THR A 7 13.87 1.98 70.44
CA THR A 7 12.80 1.61 69.48
C THR A 7 13.36 0.84 68.28
N LEU A 8 12.89 -0.40 68.20
CA LEU A 8 12.93 -1.36 67.12
C LEU A 8 11.87 -0.97 66.07
N PHE A 9 12.19 -1.04 64.77
CA PHE A 9 11.39 -1.59 63.66
C PHE A 9 11.92 -1.04 62.33
N GLY A 10 12.76 -1.84 61.65
CA GLY A 10 13.10 -1.62 60.25
C GLY A 10 11.97 -2.15 59.37
N LEU A 11 11.21 -1.25 58.77
CA LEU A 11 10.24 -1.54 57.71
C LEU A 11 10.49 -0.54 56.59
N VAL A 12 10.81 -1.04 55.40
CA VAL A 12 10.15 -0.75 54.11
C VAL A 12 10.93 -1.56 53.06
N ILE A 13 10.44 -2.75 52.74
CA ILE A 13 10.84 -3.45 51.51
C ILE A 13 10.05 -2.78 50.39
N LEU A 14 10.74 -2.00 49.56
CA LEU A 14 10.21 -1.47 48.31
C LEU A 14 10.09 -2.64 47.31
N PHE A 15 8.93 -3.28 47.25
CA PHE A 15 8.56 -4.10 46.10
C PHE A 15 8.29 -3.15 44.93
N VAL A 16 9.32 -2.90 44.14
CA VAL A 16 9.17 -2.18 42.87
C VAL A 16 8.40 -3.11 41.93
N TRP A 17 7.15 -2.77 41.66
CA TRP A 17 6.37 -3.38 40.59
C TRP A 17 7.07 -3.11 39.25
N SER A 18 7.73 -4.13 38.71
CA SER A 18 8.02 -4.17 37.28
C SER A 18 6.76 -4.63 36.55
N CYS A 19 5.87 -3.70 36.23
CA CYS A 19 4.85 -3.93 35.21
C CYS A 19 5.55 -4.06 33.86
N GLY A 20 5.94 -5.28 33.51
CA GLY A 20 6.20 -5.66 32.13
C GLY A 20 4.89 -5.66 31.36
N SER A 21 4.47 -4.50 30.85
CA SER A 21 3.39 -4.45 29.87
C SER A 21 3.95 -4.97 28.54
N ASN A 22 3.71 -6.24 28.25
CA ASN A 22 3.65 -6.70 26.87
C ASN A 22 2.45 -5.99 26.25
N SER A 23 2.69 -4.83 25.65
CA SER A 23 1.70 -4.21 24.79
C SER A 23 1.37 -5.20 23.68
N PRO A 24 0.09 -5.55 23.47
CA PRO A 24 -0.28 -6.29 22.28
C PRO A 24 0.15 -5.43 21.10
N LYS A 25 0.98 -6.00 20.21
CA LYS A 25 1.19 -5.40 18.89
C LYS A 25 -0.20 -5.27 18.27
N ALA A 26 -0.71 -4.06 18.14
CA ALA A 26 -1.91 -3.83 17.37
C ALA A 26 -1.62 -4.35 15.96
N GLU A 27 -2.34 -5.38 15.53
CA GLU A 27 -2.31 -5.81 14.14
C GLU A 27 -2.81 -4.64 13.31
N MET A 28 -1.92 -4.06 12.50
CA MET A 28 -2.31 -3.02 11.56
C MET A 28 -3.25 -3.63 10.52
N PRO A 29 -4.30 -2.91 10.08
CA PRO A 29 -5.16 -3.39 9.02
C PRO A 29 -4.34 -3.71 7.75
N GLU A 30 -4.71 -4.78 7.04
CA GLU A 30 -3.99 -5.30 5.86
C GLU A 30 -3.80 -4.24 4.76
N ASN A 31 -4.73 -3.28 4.65
CA ASN A 31 -4.71 -2.23 3.64
C ASN A 31 -3.95 -0.96 4.06
N VAL A 32 -3.24 -0.99 5.21
CA VAL A 32 -2.39 0.13 5.61
C VAL A 32 -0.97 -0.08 5.08
N VAL A 33 -0.54 0.84 4.21
CA VAL A 33 0.80 0.81 3.62
C VAL A 33 1.67 1.91 4.25
N VAL A 34 2.80 1.51 4.83
CA VAL A 34 3.77 2.43 5.44
C VAL A 34 4.80 2.83 4.40
N GLN A 35 5.19 4.11 4.41
CA GLN A 35 6.22 4.63 3.53
C GLN A 35 7.56 3.91 3.72
N GLU A 36 8.19 3.53 2.60
CA GLU A 36 9.51 2.90 2.59
C GLU A 36 10.61 3.86 3.03
N SER A 37 11.76 3.30 3.41
CA SER A 37 12.91 4.09 3.87
C SER A 37 13.41 5.11 2.83
N ASP A 38 13.29 4.78 1.54
CA ASP A 38 13.62 5.64 0.40
C ASP A 38 12.52 6.65 0.05
N GLY A 39 11.42 6.64 0.79
CA GLY A 39 10.25 7.49 0.61
C GLY A 39 9.20 6.91 -0.32
N SER A 40 9.43 5.80 -1.00
CA SER A 40 8.45 5.24 -1.93
C SER A 40 7.27 4.54 -1.22
N PHE A 41 6.23 4.25 -1.99
CA PHE A 41 5.14 3.35 -1.61
C PHE A 41 4.96 2.30 -2.70
N SER A 42 4.71 1.06 -2.30
CA SER A 42 4.23 -0.01 -3.18
C SER A 42 2.85 -0.44 -2.69
N LEU A 43 1.81 -0.07 -3.43
CA LEU A 43 0.43 -0.35 -3.09
C LEU A 43 0.00 -1.60 -3.86
N HIS A 44 0.20 -2.78 -3.28
CA HIS A 44 -0.13 -4.03 -3.93
C HIS A 44 -1.63 -4.29 -3.88
N LEU A 45 -2.21 -4.71 -5.00
CA LEU A 45 -3.65 -5.01 -5.08
C LEU A 45 -4.09 -6.15 -4.15
N GLU A 46 -3.17 -7.06 -3.81
CA GLU A 46 -3.45 -8.13 -2.85
C GLU A 46 -3.67 -7.61 -1.42
N GLU A 47 -3.18 -6.41 -1.10
CA GLU A 47 -3.33 -5.74 0.20
C GLU A 47 -4.49 -4.73 0.18
N ALA A 48 -5.08 -4.47 -0.99
CA ALA A 48 -6.14 -3.48 -1.15
C ALA A 48 -7.48 -3.97 -0.59
N VAL A 49 -8.32 -3.01 -0.19
CA VAL A 49 -9.77 -3.24 -0.12
C VAL A 49 -10.32 -3.09 -1.53
N CYS A 50 -10.84 -4.18 -2.10
CA CYS A 50 -11.37 -4.20 -3.46
C CYS A 50 -12.91 -4.24 -3.48
N TYR A 51 -13.49 -3.44 -4.36
CA TYR A 51 -14.90 -3.53 -4.78
C TYR A 51 -14.94 -3.90 -6.27
N SER A 52 -15.76 -4.88 -6.63
CA SER A 52 -15.90 -5.32 -8.02
C SER A 52 -17.37 -5.49 -8.40
N ASP A 53 -17.74 -4.95 -9.55
CA ASP A 53 -19.04 -5.15 -10.21
C ASP A 53 -18.81 -5.83 -11.56
N ALA A 54 -19.32 -7.05 -11.70
CA ALA A 54 -19.20 -7.81 -12.94
C ALA A 54 -19.97 -7.18 -14.12
N HIS A 55 -20.98 -6.34 -13.86
CA HIS A 55 -21.75 -5.65 -14.89
C HIS A 55 -21.16 -4.30 -15.28
N HIS A 56 -20.37 -3.69 -14.38
CA HIS A 56 -19.69 -2.40 -14.58
C HIS A 56 -18.23 -2.50 -14.16
N PRO A 57 -17.42 -3.35 -14.83
CA PRO A 57 -16.03 -3.59 -14.44
C PRO A 57 -15.19 -2.31 -14.47
N GLU A 58 -15.54 -1.33 -15.32
CA GLU A 58 -14.92 0.01 -15.35
C GLU A 58 -15.03 0.78 -14.03
N SER A 59 -15.94 0.37 -13.14
CA SER A 59 -16.12 0.95 -11.80
C SER A 59 -15.42 0.16 -10.68
N ASN A 60 -14.75 -0.96 -11.01
CA ASN A 60 -14.01 -1.74 -10.02
C ASN A 60 -12.96 -0.84 -9.34
N THR A 61 -12.90 -0.93 -8.00
CA THR A 61 -12.13 -0.01 -7.18
C THR A 61 -11.20 -0.78 -6.25
N ALA A 62 -9.97 -0.30 -6.08
CA ALA A 62 -9.01 -0.74 -5.07
C ALA A 62 -8.63 0.45 -4.19
N GLU A 63 -8.60 0.24 -2.87
CA GLU A 63 -8.31 1.27 -1.89
C GLU A 63 -7.23 0.86 -0.89
N TRP A 64 -6.33 1.80 -0.60
CA TRP A 64 -5.28 1.67 0.41
C TRP A 64 -5.27 2.90 1.33
N ASN A 65 -4.92 2.69 2.59
CA ASN A 65 -4.59 3.75 3.52
C ASN A 65 -3.06 3.86 3.61
N VAL A 66 -2.49 4.98 3.18
CA VAL A 66 -1.04 5.19 3.19
C VAL A 66 -0.62 6.10 4.34
N VAL A 67 0.48 5.74 5.01
CA VAL A 67 1.07 6.54 6.09
C VAL A 67 2.30 7.27 5.56
N VAL A 68 2.16 8.58 5.32
CA VAL A 68 3.20 9.46 4.79
C VAL A 68 4.02 10.05 5.93
N SER A 69 5.32 9.76 5.94
CA SER A 69 6.28 10.32 6.91
C SER A 69 7.08 11.50 6.34
N LYS A 70 7.34 11.49 5.03
CA LYS A 70 8.07 12.51 4.28
C LYS A 70 7.13 13.17 3.27
N PRO A 71 6.68 14.41 3.50
CA PRO A 71 5.84 15.14 2.55
C PRO A 71 6.61 15.46 1.27
N GLY A 72 5.88 15.75 0.18
CA GLY A 72 6.50 16.10 -1.09
C GLY A 72 5.68 15.65 -2.30
N THR A 73 6.29 15.81 -3.47
CA THR A 73 5.70 15.38 -4.75
C THR A 73 6.18 13.97 -5.09
N TYR A 74 5.23 13.11 -5.44
CA TYR A 74 5.45 11.71 -5.79
C TYR A 74 4.94 11.45 -7.20
N LYS A 75 5.79 10.88 -8.03
CA LYS A 75 5.38 10.27 -9.30
C LYS A 75 4.52 9.06 -9.01
N VAL A 76 3.42 8.92 -9.72
CA VAL A 76 2.49 7.80 -9.62
C VAL A 76 2.68 6.91 -10.84
N TRP A 77 2.87 5.63 -10.60
CA TRP A 77 3.03 4.60 -11.62
C TRP A 77 1.97 3.52 -11.41
N LEU A 78 1.30 3.12 -12.48
CA LEU A 78 0.52 1.89 -12.51
C LEU A 78 1.44 0.76 -12.94
N SER A 79 1.47 -0.33 -12.19
CA SER A 79 2.26 -1.53 -12.50
C SER A 79 1.29 -2.63 -12.89
N SER A 80 1.49 -3.19 -14.08
CA SER A 80 0.64 -4.22 -14.65
C SER A 80 1.43 -5.49 -14.96
N ALA A 81 0.84 -6.64 -14.70
CA ALA A 81 1.33 -7.92 -15.21
C ALA A 81 0.75 -8.13 -16.60
N THR A 82 1.60 -8.27 -17.63
CA THR A 82 1.16 -8.50 -19.01
C THR A 82 2.00 -9.54 -19.74
N LYS A 83 1.38 -10.29 -20.67
CA LYS A 83 2.11 -11.11 -21.65
C LYS A 83 2.44 -10.32 -22.93
N ASP A 84 1.74 -9.23 -23.18
CA ASP A 84 1.92 -8.36 -24.34
C ASP A 84 2.61 -7.06 -23.91
N THR A 85 3.88 -6.93 -24.29
CA THR A 85 4.66 -5.72 -23.98
C THR A 85 4.49 -4.60 -25.01
N THR A 86 3.47 -4.68 -25.86
CA THR A 86 3.15 -3.68 -26.90
C THR A 86 1.80 -3.01 -26.68
N ASP A 87 0.82 -3.72 -26.09
CA ASP A 87 -0.48 -3.19 -25.71
C ASP A 87 -0.94 -3.76 -24.37
N LEU A 88 -1.31 -2.88 -23.44
CA LEU A 88 -1.86 -3.27 -22.14
C LEU A 88 -3.36 -3.59 -22.20
N SER A 89 -4.02 -3.22 -23.31
CA SER A 89 -5.43 -3.49 -23.59
C SER A 89 -6.35 -3.03 -22.46
N TYR A 90 -6.09 -1.84 -21.93
CA TYR A 90 -7.07 -1.09 -21.13
C TYR A 90 -8.16 -0.58 -22.06
N ILE A 91 -9.41 -0.83 -21.70
CA ILE A 91 -10.58 -0.39 -22.46
C ILE A 91 -10.94 1.05 -22.07
N ASN A 92 -10.78 1.39 -20.79
CA ASN A 92 -11.10 2.70 -20.23
C ASN A 92 -9.86 3.32 -19.59
N SER A 93 -9.91 4.64 -19.44
CA SER A 93 -8.93 5.38 -18.64
C SER A 93 -8.97 4.92 -17.18
N VAL A 94 -7.81 4.86 -16.55
CA VAL A 94 -7.66 4.55 -15.13
C VAL A 94 -7.75 5.84 -14.34
N ARG A 95 -8.64 5.88 -13.33
CA ARG A 95 -8.72 6.99 -12.39
C ARG A 95 -7.98 6.64 -11.10
N ILE A 96 -7.11 7.52 -10.65
CA ILE A 96 -6.40 7.43 -9.38
C ILE A 96 -6.78 8.65 -8.55
N SER A 97 -7.26 8.45 -7.33
CA SER A 97 -7.72 9.51 -6.44
C SER A 97 -6.89 9.57 -5.16
N LEU A 98 -6.58 10.79 -4.73
CA LEU A 98 -6.00 11.14 -3.44
C LEU A 98 -6.80 12.31 -2.87
N LEU A 99 -7.64 12.05 -1.86
CA LEU A 99 -8.58 13.04 -1.30
C LEU A 99 -9.47 13.66 -2.40
N ASP A 100 -9.32 14.96 -2.65
CA ASP A 100 -10.04 15.75 -3.67
C ASP A 100 -9.32 15.78 -5.04
N LYS A 101 -8.08 15.29 -5.10
CA LYS A 101 -7.27 15.27 -6.32
C LYS A 101 -7.46 13.96 -7.05
N HIS A 102 -7.55 14.03 -8.37
CA HIS A 102 -7.61 12.85 -9.22
C HIS A 102 -6.68 13.00 -10.42
N ILE A 103 -6.19 11.86 -10.88
CA ILE A 103 -5.43 11.66 -12.11
C ILE A 103 -6.27 10.71 -12.96
N GLU A 104 -6.47 11.06 -14.22
CA GLU A 104 -7.08 10.17 -15.21
C GLU A 104 -6.05 9.92 -16.31
N VAL A 105 -5.75 8.66 -16.59
CA VAL A 105 -4.68 8.27 -17.53
C VAL A 105 -5.12 7.09 -18.38
N ASP A 106 -4.77 7.13 -19.66
CA ASP A 106 -4.82 5.96 -20.56
C ASP A 106 -3.48 5.22 -20.43
N PRO A 107 -3.41 4.05 -19.75
CA PRO A 107 -2.12 3.43 -19.44
C PRO A 107 -1.37 3.00 -20.70
N ALA A 108 -0.16 3.51 -20.86
CA ALA A 108 0.79 3.12 -21.90
C ALA A 108 2.03 2.43 -21.29
N ILE A 109 2.78 1.68 -22.10
CA ILE A 109 3.98 1.00 -21.62
C ILE A 109 5.16 1.97 -21.63
N ASP A 110 5.42 2.62 -20.50
CA ASP A 110 6.59 3.50 -20.33
C ASP A 110 7.85 2.70 -19.96
N ARG A 111 7.69 1.60 -19.22
CA ARG A 111 8.80 0.74 -18.79
C ARG A 111 8.39 -0.73 -18.73
N VAL A 112 9.26 -1.61 -19.24
CA VAL A 112 9.14 -3.07 -19.06
C VAL A 112 10.21 -3.55 -18.08
N VAL A 113 9.80 -4.24 -17.02
CA VAL A 113 10.67 -4.84 -16.00
C VAL A 113 10.68 -6.36 -16.20
N ARG A 114 11.80 -6.87 -16.73
CA ARG A 114 11.92 -8.28 -17.15
C ARG A 114 12.12 -9.28 -16.02
N ASP A 115 12.77 -8.86 -14.93
CA ASP A 115 13.12 -9.73 -13.78
C ASP A 115 12.38 -9.30 -12.50
N SER A 116 11.10 -8.93 -12.63
CA SER A 116 10.30 -8.54 -11.47
C SER A 116 9.94 -9.78 -10.64
N LYS A 117 10.07 -9.67 -9.32
CA LYS A 117 9.59 -10.69 -8.37
C LYS A 117 8.09 -10.57 -8.09
N GLU A 118 7.48 -9.46 -8.50
CA GLU A 118 6.07 -9.14 -8.29
C GLU A 118 5.15 -9.89 -9.26
N VAL A 119 5.69 -10.36 -10.39
CA VAL A 119 4.93 -11.10 -11.40
C VAL A 119 5.66 -12.39 -11.74
N SER A 120 4.92 -13.48 -11.88
CA SER A 120 5.46 -14.79 -12.24
C SER A 120 5.42 -14.99 -13.76
N LEU A 121 6.35 -15.79 -14.28
CA LEU A 121 6.33 -16.23 -15.67
C LEU A 121 4.97 -16.89 -15.99
N PRO A 122 4.39 -16.65 -17.18
CA PRO A 122 4.98 -15.99 -18.35
C PRO A 122 4.75 -14.46 -18.43
N TYR A 123 4.31 -13.81 -17.36
CA TYR A 123 4.02 -12.37 -17.37
C TYR A 123 5.29 -11.54 -17.20
N TYR A 124 5.30 -10.37 -17.85
CA TYR A 124 6.22 -9.26 -17.62
C TYR A 124 5.53 -8.19 -16.79
N ARG A 125 6.31 -7.44 -16.01
CA ARG A 125 5.80 -6.24 -15.37
C ARG A 125 5.98 -5.07 -16.33
N ALA A 126 4.91 -4.35 -16.61
CA ALA A 126 4.89 -3.14 -17.41
C ALA A 126 4.37 -1.98 -16.54
N ASP A 127 5.16 -0.91 -16.46
CA ASP A 127 4.80 0.28 -15.69
C ASP A 127 4.34 1.40 -16.63
N SER A 128 3.23 2.04 -16.26
CA SER A 128 2.66 3.23 -16.91
C SER A 128 2.78 4.43 -15.97
N TYR A 129 3.33 5.54 -16.45
CA TYR A 129 3.37 6.78 -15.71
C TYR A 129 1.99 7.45 -15.73
N ALA A 130 1.38 7.62 -14.55
CA ALA A 130 0.06 8.21 -14.43
C ALA A 130 0.11 9.73 -14.22
N GLY A 131 1.14 10.23 -13.53
CA GLY A 131 1.23 11.63 -13.15
C GLY A 131 1.90 11.79 -11.80
N SER A 132 1.46 12.76 -11.00
CA SER A 132 2.03 12.99 -9.67
C SER A 132 1.03 13.52 -8.66
N PHE A 133 1.20 13.12 -7.41
CA PHE A 133 0.51 13.72 -6.26
C PHE A 133 1.47 14.50 -5.38
N TYR A 134 0.94 15.52 -4.71
CA TYR A 134 1.65 16.27 -3.68
C TYR A 134 0.98 16.05 -2.33
N PHE A 135 1.73 15.51 -1.37
CA PHE A 135 1.36 15.44 0.04
C PHE A 135 1.96 16.65 0.76
N SER A 136 1.10 17.47 1.35
CA SER A 136 1.50 18.72 2.01
C SER A 136 2.14 18.51 3.37
N GLU A 137 1.77 17.45 4.07
CA GLU A 137 2.20 17.16 5.43
C GLU A 137 2.29 15.65 5.69
N PRO A 138 2.97 15.23 6.77
CA PRO A 138 2.94 13.82 7.18
C PRO A 138 1.55 13.48 7.71
N GLY A 139 1.09 12.25 7.46
CA GLY A 139 -0.24 11.84 7.89
C GLY A 139 -0.74 10.60 7.18
N GLU A 140 -1.99 10.24 7.48
CA GLU A 140 -2.71 9.15 6.84
C GLU A 140 -3.53 9.68 5.67
N TYR A 141 -3.47 8.99 4.53
CA TYR A 141 -4.20 9.35 3.32
C TYR A 141 -4.85 8.11 2.70
N SER A 142 -6.03 8.26 2.11
CA SER A 142 -6.62 7.20 1.28
C SER A 142 -6.27 7.42 -0.18
N ILE A 143 -5.78 6.37 -0.83
CA ILE A 143 -5.54 6.30 -2.27
C ILE A 143 -6.49 5.28 -2.87
N GLN A 144 -7.21 5.68 -3.91
CA GLN A 144 -8.13 4.82 -4.65
C GLN A 144 -7.71 4.72 -6.10
N VAL A 145 -7.88 3.53 -6.69
CA VAL A 145 -7.78 3.30 -8.13
C VAL A 145 -9.06 2.68 -8.64
N ILE A 146 -9.57 3.22 -9.75
CA ILE A 146 -10.77 2.75 -10.44
C ILE A 146 -10.39 2.32 -11.85
N SER A 147 -10.64 1.06 -12.20
CA SER A 147 -10.36 0.48 -13.54
C SER A 147 -10.94 -0.93 -13.69
N GLU A 148 -11.29 -1.31 -14.93
CA GLU A 148 -11.63 -2.69 -15.30
C GLU A 148 -10.51 -3.71 -15.07
N LYS A 149 -9.25 -3.25 -14.90
CA LYS A 149 -8.11 -4.10 -14.56
C LYS A 149 -7.90 -4.28 -13.06
N VAL A 150 -8.72 -3.65 -12.20
CA VAL A 150 -8.82 -4.00 -10.78
C VAL A 150 -9.65 -5.28 -10.69
N LEU A 151 -9.00 -6.36 -10.30
CA LEU A 151 -9.62 -7.69 -10.21
C LEU A 151 -9.76 -8.12 -8.76
N PRO A 152 -10.84 -8.85 -8.40
CA PRO A 152 -10.98 -9.41 -7.06
C PRO A 152 -9.89 -10.45 -6.78
N LYS A 153 -9.53 -10.66 -5.51
CA LYS A 153 -8.43 -11.55 -5.09
C LYS A 153 -8.59 -12.98 -5.65
N GLU A 154 -9.83 -13.45 -5.76
CA GLU A 154 -10.15 -14.76 -6.34
C GLU A 154 -9.79 -14.84 -7.82
N ALA A 155 -10.03 -13.78 -8.60
CA ALA A 155 -9.68 -13.72 -10.01
C ALA A 155 -8.18 -13.54 -10.24
N MET A 156 -7.47 -12.87 -9.32
CA MET A 156 -6.00 -12.80 -9.36
C MET A 156 -5.36 -14.19 -9.20
N ASN A 157 -5.94 -15.04 -8.35
CA ASN A 157 -5.46 -16.39 -8.06
C ASN A 157 -5.96 -17.44 -9.08
N ASN A 158 -7.16 -17.27 -9.63
CA ASN A 158 -7.78 -18.20 -10.59
C ASN A 158 -7.36 -17.96 -12.05
N SER A 159 -6.06 -17.86 -12.30
CA SER A 159 -5.45 -17.82 -13.64
C SER A 159 -5.64 -19.10 -14.49
N ARG A 160 -6.54 -20.01 -14.11
CA ARG A 160 -6.76 -21.32 -14.75
C ARG A 160 -7.93 -21.37 -15.74
N GLY A 161 -8.79 -20.35 -15.82
CA GLY A 161 -10.00 -20.38 -16.66
C GLY A 161 -9.97 -19.47 -17.88
N GLU A 162 -9.52 -18.23 -17.70
CA GLU A 162 -9.38 -17.23 -18.77
C GLU A 162 -7.96 -16.66 -18.69
N SER A 163 -7.21 -16.76 -19.78
CA SER A 163 -5.88 -16.15 -19.84
C SER A 163 -6.04 -14.64 -19.92
N LEU A 164 -6.13 -13.98 -18.77
CA LEU A 164 -5.99 -12.52 -18.72
C LEU A 164 -4.62 -12.16 -19.27
N ASP A 165 -4.58 -11.46 -20.39
CA ASP A 165 -3.33 -11.06 -21.03
C ASP A 165 -2.66 -9.93 -20.24
N THR A 166 -3.44 -9.02 -19.67
CA THR A 166 -2.98 -7.92 -18.82
C THR A 166 -3.88 -7.73 -17.59
N ARG A 167 -3.29 -7.50 -16.42
CA ARG A 167 -3.97 -7.08 -15.18
C ARG A 167 -3.16 -6.05 -14.40
N LEU A 168 -3.82 -5.17 -13.66
CA LEU A 168 -3.14 -4.28 -12.71
C LEU A 168 -2.64 -5.13 -11.52
N VAL A 169 -1.43 -4.86 -11.02
CA VAL A 169 -0.86 -5.55 -9.85
C VAL A 169 -0.53 -4.61 -8.70
N SER A 170 -0.11 -3.38 -8.99
CA SER A 170 0.16 -2.39 -7.96
C SER A 170 0.12 -0.96 -8.47
N VAL A 171 0.08 -0.02 -7.52
CA VAL A 171 0.36 1.39 -7.75
C VAL A 171 1.64 1.73 -6.99
N ILE A 172 2.58 2.40 -7.66
CA ILE A 172 3.87 2.74 -7.06
C ILE A 172 4.01 4.25 -7.03
N LEU A 173 4.32 4.78 -5.84
CA LEU A 173 4.60 6.19 -5.66
C LEU A 173 6.10 6.36 -5.40
N THR A 174 6.79 7.13 -6.23
CA THR A 174 8.23 7.40 -6.05
C THR A 174 8.47 8.90 -5.85
N PRO A 175 9.29 9.32 -4.86
CA PRO A 175 9.62 10.74 -4.66
C PRO A 175 10.17 11.37 -5.95
N LEU A 176 9.70 12.59 -6.28
CA LEU A 176 10.23 13.36 -7.41
C LEU A 176 11.66 13.84 -7.15
N THR A 177 11.96 14.18 -5.89
CA THR A 177 13.28 14.56 -5.39
C THR A 177 13.65 13.67 -4.22
N ARG A 178 14.88 13.14 -4.22
CA ARG A 178 15.43 12.30 -3.16
C ARG A 178 16.03 13.13 -2.03
#